data_AF-A0A2L0AF52-F1
#
_entry.id   AF-A0A2L0AF52-F1
#
_cell.length_a   1.000
_cell.length_b   1.000
_cell.length_c   1.000
_cell.angle_alpha   90.00
_cell.angle_beta   90.00
_cell.angle_gamma   90.00
#
_symmetry.space_group_name_H-M   'P 1'
#
loop_
_entity.id
_entity.type
_entity.pdbx_description
1 polymer ?
#
loop_
_entity_poly.entity_id
_entity_poly.type
_entity_poly.pdbx_seq_one_letter_code
_entity_poly.pdbx_strand_id
1 'polypeptide(L)'
;MTHEVTLCEPIVRGETSIDKLTLRKPKSGELRGLSLAELQNANVTAVLNLLPRITQPLITQQEADALEPEDLSSCCGAVIDFLLTSEQRVMVAELLKG
;
A
#
# COMPACT_ATOMS: atom_id res chain seq x y z
N MET A 1 10.48 6.10 -4.58
CA MET A 1 9.97 4.75 -4.89
C MET A 1 8.46 4.79 -4.78
N THR A 2 7.79 4.31 -5.82
CA THR A 2 6.34 4.30 -5.96
C THR A 2 5.89 2.99 -6.57
N HIS A 3 4.66 2.58 -6.26
CA HIS A 3 3.96 1.44 -6.85
C HIS A 3 2.63 1.93 -7.40
N GLU A 4 2.28 1.51 -8.62
CA GLU A 4 0.96 1.77 -9.19
C GLU A 4 0.08 0.54 -8.98
N VAL A 5 -1.11 0.75 -8.43
CA VAL A 5 -2.15 -0.26 -8.28
C VAL A 5 -3.32 0.18 -9.17
N THR A 6 -3.67 -0.67 -10.14
CA THR A 6 -4.92 -0.49 -10.90
C THR A 6 -6.02 -1.14 -10.10
N LEU A 7 -7.07 -0.38 -9.79
CA LEU A 7 -8.20 -0.85 -9.00
C LEU A 7 -9.12 -1.69 -9.87
N CYS A 8 -9.55 -2.84 -9.36
CA CYS A 8 -10.56 -3.64 -10.02
C CYS A 8 -11.93 -2.98 -9.94
N GLU A 9 -12.22 -2.31 -8.82
CA GLU A 9 -13.38 -1.44 -8.65
C GLU A 9 -12.93 0.00 -8.38
N PRO A 10 -13.31 0.96 -9.24
CA PRO A 10 -12.86 2.33 -9.07
C PRO A 10 -13.50 3.01 -7.88
N ILE A 11 -12.74 3.88 -7.22
CA ILE A 11 -13.30 4.78 -6.20
C ILE A 11 -14.04 5.91 -6.90
N VAL A 12 -15.34 6.04 -6.64
CA VAL A 12 -16.21 7.04 -7.27
C VAL A 12 -16.46 8.22 -6.33
N ARG A 13 -16.14 9.43 -6.79
CA ARG A 13 -16.37 10.71 -6.10
C ARG A 13 -17.23 11.62 -6.97
N GLY A 14 -18.55 11.49 -6.84
CA GLY A 14 -19.47 12.21 -7.72
C GLY A 14 -19.24 11.82 -9.18
N GLU A 15 -18.77 12.74 -10.01
CA GLU A 15 -18.47 12.50 -11.42
C GLU A 15 -17.02 12.01 -11.67
N THR A 16 -16.17 12.01 -10.65
CA THR A 16 -14.78 11.58 -10.78
C THR A 16 -14.65 10.09 -10.46
N SER A 17 -14.06 9.32 -11.38
CA SER A 17 -13.63 7.94 -11.16
C SER A 17 -12.13 7.89 -10.91
N ILE A 18 -11.70 7.08 -9.94
CA ILE A 18 -10.29 6.80 -9.67
C ILE A 18 -10.08 5.31 -9.92
N ASP A 19 -9.54 4.98 -11.09
CA ASP A 19 -9.26 3.58 -11.48
C ASP A 19 -7.85 3.13 -11.08
N LYS A 20 -7.02 4.05 -10.57
CA LYS A 20 -5.61 3.81 -10.25
C LYS A 20 -5.17 4.59 -9.03
N LEU A 21 -4.37 3.95 -8.19
CA LEU A 21 -3.67 4.57 -7.08
C LEU A 21 -2.16 4.44 -7.27
N THR A 22 -1.45 5.55 -7.09
CA THR A 22 0.00 5.53 -6.90
C THR A 22 0.30 5.55 -5.41
N LEU A 23 0.94 4.51 -4.88
CA LEU A 23 1.43 4.45 -3.51
C LEU A 23 2.89 4.90 -3.50
N ARG A 24 3.26 5.82 -2.60
CA ARG A 24 4.66 6.21 -2.39
C ARG A 24 5.23 5.60 -1.10
N LYS A 25 6.55 5.41 -1.07
CA LYS A 25 7.25 5.05 0.16
C LYS A 25 6.96 6.09 1.27
N PRO A 26 6.46 5.67 2.45
CA PRO A 26 6.22 6.59 3.56
C PRO A 26 7.52 7.15 4.14
N LYS A 27 7.47 8.38 4.65
CA LYS A 27 8.47 8.91 5.58
C LYS A 27 8.16 8.42 7.00
N SER A 28 9.17 8.35 7.87
CA SER A 28 9.01 7.79 9.23
C SER A 28 7.92 8.47 10.07
N GLY A 29 7.73 9.79 9.91
CA GLY A 29 6.67 10.52 10.63
C GLY A 29 5.24 10.12 10.26
N GLU A 30 5.05 9.56 9.06
CA GLU A 30 3.75 9.10 8.55
C GLU A 30 3.40 7.71 9.09
N LEU A 31 4.36 7.02 9.70
CA LEU A 31 4.15 5.74 10.39
C LEU A 31 3.75 5.92 11.86
N ARG A 32 3.63 7.16 12.35
CA ARG A 32 3.25 7.43 13.74
C ARG A 32 1.91 6.75 14.05
N GLY A 33 1.88 6.03 15.17
CA GLY A 33 0.72 5.27 15.64
C GLY A 33 0.55 3.89 14.99
N LEU A 34 1.46 3.48 14.12
CA LEU A 34 1.48 2.15 13.49
C LEU A 34 2.70 1.37 13.96
N SER A 35 2.56 0.06 14.12
CA SER A 35 3.70 -0.83 14.35
C SER A 35 4.39 -1.16 13.03
N LEU A 36 5.72 -0.97 12.98
CA LEU A 36 6.53 -1.43 11.84
C LEU A 36 6.41 -2.94 11.63
N ALA A 37 6.36 -3.71 12.72
CA ALA A 37 6.22 -5.16 12.64
C ALA A 37 4.86 -5.57 12.05
N GLU A 38 3.79 -4.86 12.38
CA GLU A 38 2.46 -5.12 11.79
C GLU A 38 2.43 -4.83 10.30
N LEU A 39 3.06 -3.73 9.86
CA LEU A 39 3.18 -3.41 8.43
C LEU A 39 4.04 -4.44 7.67
N GLN A 40 5.13 -4.91 8.27
CA GLN A 40 5.97 -5.97 7.69
C GLN A 40 5.23 -7.30 7.55
N ASN A 41 4.28 -7.59 8.44
CA ASN A 41 3.42 -8.77 8.37
C ASN A 41 2.12 -8.53 7.58
N ALA A 42 2.02 -7.40 6.87
CA ALA A 42 0.81 -6.98 6.14
C ALA A 42 -0.48 -7.08 6.96
N ASN A 43 -0.44 -6.68 8.23
CA ASN A 43 -1.64 -6.56 9.03
C ASN A 43 -2.62 -5.59 8.35
N VAL A 44 -3.81 -6.09 8.00
CA VAL A 44 -4.82 -5.36 7.24
C VAL A 44 -5.14 -4.00 7.85
N THR A 45 -5.40 -3.95 9.16
CA THR A 45 -5.74 -2.69 9.85
C THR A 45 -4.59 -1.68 9.79
N ALA A 46 -3.34 -2.13 9.98
CA ALA A 46 -2.18 -1.25 9.91
C ALA A 46 -1.98 -0.67 8.49
N VAL A 47 -2.18 -1.51 7.46
CA VAL A 47 -2.08 -1.08 6.06
C VAL A 47 -3.19 -0.10 5.71
N LEU A 48 -4.45 -0.43 6.01
CA LEU A 48 -5.61 0.44 5.77
C LEU A 48 -5.44 1.83 6.40
N ASN A 49 -4.91 1.90 7.63
CA ASN A 49 -4.62 3.17 8.31
C ASN A 49 -3.48 3.98 7.69
N LEU A 50 -2.61 3.33 6.90
CA LEU A 50 -1.48 3.97 6.21
C LEU A 50 -1.87 4.50 4.83
N LEU A 51 -2.75 3.81 4.09
CA LEU A 51 -3.08 4.14 2.70
C LEU A 51 -3.51 5.60 2.48
N PRO A 52 -4.37 6.22 3.31
CA PRO A 52 -4.74 7.63 3.18
C PRO A 52 -3.55 8.60 3.25
N ARG A 53 -2.40 8.18 3.79
CA ARG A 53 -1.22 9.01 3.97
C ARG A 53 -0.27 8.96 2.77
N ILE A 54 -0.32 7.86 2.00
CA ILE A 54 0.70 7.55 0.98
C ILE A 54 0.15 7.35 -0.44
N THR A 55 -1.16 7.45 -0.63
CA THR A 55 -1.81 7.30 -1.93
C THR A 55 -1.84 8.62 -2.70
N GLN A 56 -1.81 8.52 -4.02
CA GLN A 56 -2.10 9.61 -4.95
C GLN A 56 -3.02 9.05 -6.06
N PRO A 57 -4.23 9.60 -6.25
CA PRO A 57 -4.87 10.61 -5.40
C PRO A 57 -5.02 10.14 -3.94
N LEU A 58 -5.03 11.08 -2.99
CA LEU A 58 -5.28 10.75 -1.59
C LEU A 58 -6.69 10.17 -1.45
N ILE A 59 -6.78 9.04 -0.77
CA ILE A 59 -8.05 8.40 -0.39
C ILE A 59 -8.37 8.66 1.08
N THR A 60 -9.64 8.65 1.42
CA THR A 60 -10.15 8.70 2.78
C THR A 60 -10.02 7.33 3.45
N GLN A 61 -10.18 7.28 4.77
CA GLN A 61 -10.21 6.00 5.48
C GLN A 61 -11.37 5.12 5.00
N GLN A 62 -12.54 5.71 4.79
CA GLN A 62 -13.73 4.98 4.31
C GLN A 62 -13.50 4.36 2.92
N GLU A 63 -12.84 5.07 2.01
CA GLU A 63 -12.50 4.53 0.68
C GLU A 63 -11.44 3.44 0.78
N ALA A 64 -10.46 3.56 1.68
CA ALA A 64 -9.49 2.50 1.93
C ALA A 64 -10.18 1.24 2.47
N ASP A 65 -11.07 1.40 3.45
CA ASP A 65 -11.82 0.30 4.08
C ASP A 65 -12.78 -0.40 3.10
N ALA A 66 -13.15 0.29 2.02
CA ALA A 66 -14.02 -0.22 0.95
C ALA A 66 -13.25 -0.80 -0.25
N LEU A 67 -11.91 -0.86 -0.20
CA LEU A 67 -11.14 -1.49 -1.27
C LEU A 67 -11.49 -2.96 -1.39
N GLU A 68 -11.55 -3.43 -2.63
CA GLU A 68 -11.68 -4.85 -2.91
C GLU A 68 -10.46 -5.62 -2.36
N PRO A 69 -10.64 -6.89 -1.93
CA PRO A 69 -9.55 -7.65 -1.32
C PRO A 69 -8.30 -7.79 -2.21
N GLU A 70 -8.47 -7.84 -3.53
CA GLU A 70 -7.34 -7.91 -4.47
C GLU A 70 -6.56 -6.59 -4.61
N ASP A 71 -7.27 -5.47 -4.55
CA ASP A 71 -6.67 -4.13 -4.53
C ASP A 71 -5.91 -3.90 -3.22
N LEU A 72 -6.51 -4.29 -2.10
CA LEU A 72 -5.86 -4.26 -0.79
C LEU A 72 -4.63 -5.17 -0.76
N SER A 73 -4.72 -6.39 -1.29
CA SER A 73 -3.59 -7.32 -1.40
C SER A 73 -2.42 -6.70 -2.17
N SER A 74 -2.72 -6.04 -3.30
CA SER A 74 -1.71 -5.32 -4.10
C SER A 74 -1.07 -4.17 -3.30
N CYS A 75 -1.88 -3.41 -2.57
CA CYS A 75 -1.39 -2.36 -1.67
C CYS A 75 -0.50 -2.92 -0.54
N CYS A 76 -0.86 -4.06 0.07
CA CYS A 76 -0.06 -4.74 1.08
C CYS A 76 1.32 -5.13 0.54
N GLY A 77 1.38 -5.68 -0.68
CA GLY A 77 2.64 -6.01 -1.35
C GLY A 77 3.55 -4.79 -1.53
N ALA A 78 2.98 -3.67 -1.98
CA ALA A 78 3.70 -2.40 -2.11
C ALA A 78 4.25 -1.89 -0.76
N VAL A 79 3.44 -1.98 0.30
CA VAL A 79 3.84 -1.58 1.66
C VAL A 79 4.98 -2.45 2.19
N ILE A 80 4.90 -3.78 2.03
CA ILE A 80 5.99 -4.69 2.43
C ILE A 80 7.27 -4.31 1.69
N ASP A 81 7.20 -4.12 0.37
CA ASP A 81 8.38 -3.78 -0.43
C ASP A 81 9.01 -2.46 0.03
N PHE A 82 8.22 -1.42 0.36
CA PHE A 82 8.79 -0.18 0.91
C PHE A 82 9.65 -0.37 2.17
N LEU A 83 9.34 -1.40 2.96
CA LEU A 83 10.00 -1.71 4.24
C LEU A 83 11.16 -2.69 4.12
N LEU A 84 11.36 -3.35 2.98
CA LEU A 84 12.52 -4.20 2.76
C LEU A 84 13.81 -3.37 2.79
N THR A 85 14.88 -3.92 3.37
CA THR A 85 16.24 -3.38 3.20
C THR A 85 16.79 -3.71 1.82
N SER A 86 17.93 -3.12 1.47
CA SER A 86 18.63 -3.44 0.23
C SER A 86 19.03 -4.92 0.18
N GLU A 87 19.53 -5.47 1.28
CA GLU A 87 19.92 -6.87 1.41
C GLU A 87 18.71 -7.80 1.28
N GLN A 88 17.59 -7.48 1.94
CA GLN A 88 16.37 -8.27 1.84
C GLN A 88 15.81 -8.30 0.41
N ARG A 89 15.88 -7.18 -0.32
CA ARG A 89 15.49 -7.15 -1.74
C ARG A 89 16.35 -8.06 -2.61
N VAL A 90 17.67 -8.07 -2.38
CA VAL A 90 18.57 -8.98 -3.10
C VAL A 90 18.19 -10.43 -2.81
N MET A 91 17.97 -10.77 -1.54
CA MET A 91 17.57 -12.12 -1.12
C MET A 91 16.24 -12.56 -1.78
N VAL A 92 15.21 -11.70 -1.77
CA VAL A 92 13.92 -12.00 -2.42
C VAL A 92 14.10 -12.20 -3.93
N ALA A 93 14.90 -11.35 -4.58
CA ALA A 93 15.16 -11.47 -6.01
C ALA A 93 15.94 -12.75 -6.38
N GLU A 94 16.77 -13.28 -5.48
CA GLU A 94 17.44 -14.58 -5.67
C GLU A 94 16.50 -15.76 -5.49
N LEU A 95 15.59 -15.71 -4.50
CA LEU A 95 14.59 -16.76 -4.27
C LEU A 95 13.64 -16.93 -5.46
N LEU A 96 13.25 -15.83 -6.13
CA LEU A 96 12.33 -15.86 -7.28
C LEU A 96 13.00 -16.30 -8.60
N LYS A 97 14.34 -16.44 -8.62
CA LYS A 97 15.09 -16.91 -9.80
C LYS A 97 15.26 -18.44 -9.82
N GLY A 98 14.93 -19.13 -8.74
CA GLY A 98 14.90 -20.59 -8.64
C GLY A 98 13.55 -21.15 -9.03
#